data_AF-A0A0J7KJE5-F1
#
_entry.id   AF-A0A0J7KJE5-F1
#
_cell.length_a   1.000
_cell.length_b   1.000
_cell.length_c   1.000
_cell.angle_alpha   90.00
_cell.angle_beta   90.00
_cell.angle_gamma   90.00
#
_symmetry.space_group_name_H-M   'P 1'
#
loop_
_entity.id
_entity.type
_entity.pdbx_description
1 polymer ?
#
loop_
_entity_poly.entity_id
_entity_poly.type
_entity_poly.pdbx_seq_one_letter_code
_entity_poly.pdbx_strand_id
1 'polypeptide(L)'
;MVELAGRETTTNEIDSLCDELAEELTKGDKPSHNEVSRSSKSHKTQKNRRNKARPPNRVEKRRFAFAKCQELMNNCPKKLSDAVAANDLSILQMRLQPETAKTRELYIGLWGTPGPQQEPVCHATTEIPAGKVLLPITLREVEDKTGRIAISSAAGIDGIVTSGVTILSFTIP
;
A
#
# COMPACT_ATOMS: atom_id res chain seq x y z
N MET A 1 -15.98 31.34 32.85
CA MET A 1 -15.70 31.89 31.51
C MET A 1 -14.24 32.36 31.46
N VAL A 2 -13.28 31.46 31.18
CA VAL A 2 -11.89 31.83 30.86
C VAL A 2 -11.30 30.67 30.04
N GLU A 3 -11.45 30.68 28.70
CA GLU A 3 -10.72 29.72 27.84
C GLU A 3 -10.74 30.13 26.34
N LEU A 4 -10.50 31.41 26.06
CA LEU A 4 -10.36 31.91 24.67
C LEU A 4 -9.00 32.57 24.37
N ALA A 5 -8.20 32.91 25.38
CA ALA A 5 -6.96 33.67 25.17
C ALA A 5 -5.76 32.84 24.67
N GLY A 6 -5.79 31.50 24.80
CA GLY A 6 -4.64 30.64 24.45
C GLY A 6 -4.55 30.20 22.99
N ARG A 7 -5.62 30.34 22.21
CA ARG A 7 -5.63 29.95 20.78
C ARG A 7 -5.10 31.06 19.87
N GLU A 8 -5.39 32.32 20.21
CA GLU A 8 -4.97 33.48 19.42
C GLU A 8 -3.45 33.69 19.42
N THR A 9 -2.75 33.33 20.49
CA THR A 9 -1.28 33.41 20.55
C THR A 9 -0.63 32.42 19.58
N THR A 10 -1.16 31.21 19.48
CA THR A 10 -0.61 30.17 18.59
C THR A 10 -0.83 30.49 17.11
N THR A 11 -1.96 31.12 16.76
CA THR A 11 -2.21 31.53 15.37
C THR A 11 -1.29 32.67 14.97
N ASN A 12 -1.05 33.63 15.87
CA ASN A 12 -0.15 34.76 15.60
C ASN A 12 1.31 34.30 15.44
N GLU A 13 1.76 33.30 16.19
CA GLU A 13 3.09 32.69 16.03
C GLU A 13 3.20 31.94 14.70
N ILE A 14 2.16 31.23 14.28
CA ILE A 14 2.12 30.53 12.99
C ILE A 14 2.12 31.51 11.83
N ASP A 15 1.36 32.60 11.91
CA ASP A 15 1.31 33.64 10.89
C ASP A 15 2.67 34.36 10.78
N SER A 16 3.32 34.65 11.92
CA SER A 16 4.67 35.21 11.95
C SER A 16 5.71 34.29 11.30
N LEU A 17 5.62 32.97 11.50
CA LEU A 17 6.51 32.01 10.85
C LEU A 17 6.24 31.88 9.34
N CYS A 18 4.99 32.04 8.92
CA CYS A 18 4.62 32.07 7.50
C CYS A 18 5.19 33.31 6.80
N ASP A 19 5.13 34.47 7.46
CA ASP A 19 5.66 35.73 6.94
C ASP A 19 7.20 35.71 6.85
N GLU A 20 7.89 35.15 7.85
CA GLU A 20 9.34 34.98 7.82
C GLU A 20 9.79 34.07 6.66
N LEU A 21 9.05 32.99 6.41
CA LEU A 21 9.29 32.09 5.28
C LEU A 21 9.06 32.79 3.92
N ALA A 22 8.04 33.65 3.82
CA ALA A 22 7.75 34.42 2.62
C ALA A 22 8.85 35.45 2.31
N GLU A 23 9.42 36.09 3.34
CA GLU A 23 10.56 36.97 3.19
C GLU A 23 11.84 36.23 2.74
N GLU A 24 12.12 35.06 3.30
CA GLU A 24 13.25 34.21 2.88
C GLU A 24 13.14 33.82 1.39
N LEU A 25 11.93 33.51 0.93
CA LEU A 25 11.69 33.13 -0.46
C LEU A 25 11.78 34.32 -1.44
N THR A 26 11.44 35.53 -1.02
CA THR A 26 11.47 36.74 -1.88
C THR A 26 12.83 37.44 -1.91
N LYS A 27 13.71 37.22 -0.92
CA LYS A 27 15.09 37.73 -0.91
C LYS A 27 15.97 37.21 -2.06
N GLY A 28 15.55 36.13 -2.74
CA GLY A 28 16.25 35.55 -3.89
C GLY A 28 15.97 36.21 -5.26
N ASP A 29 14.87 36.95 -5.41
CA ASP A 29 14.43 37.49 -6.70
C ASP A 29 14.40 39.03 -6.67
N LYS A 30 15.57 39.66 -6.78
CA LYS A 30 15.64 41.08 -7.18
C LYS A 30 15.50 41.17 -8.71
N PRO A 31 14.47 41.83 -9.26
CA PRO A 31 14.38 42.06 -10.69
C PRO A 31 15.29 43.22 -11.07
N SER A 32 16.43 42.90 -11.69
CA SER A 32 17.26 43.87 -12.39
C SER A 32 16.50 44.37 -13.62
N HIS A 33 15.92 45.56 -13.54
CA HIS A 33 15.50 46.35 -14.71
C HIS A 33 16.72 46.59 -15.60
N ASN A 34 16.77 45.93 -16.75
CA ASN A 34 17.56 46.39 -17.89
C ASN A 34 16.83 45.99 -19.17
N GLU A 35 16.19 47.00 -19.76
CA GLU A 35 15.61 46.95 -21.09
C GLU A 35 16.70 46.65 -22.11
N VAL A 36 16.58 45.51 -22.82
CA VAL A 36 17.34 45.27 -24.06
C VAL A 36 16.39 44.68 -25.09
N SER A 37 15.86 45.56 -25.93
CA SER A 37 15.20 45.23 -27.19
C SER A 37 16.17 44.52 -28.12
N ARG A 38 15.96 43.24 -28.46
CA ARG A 38 16.53 42.64 -29.69
C ARG A 38 15.61 41.56 -30.27
N SER A 39 15.11 41.85 -31.48
CA SER A 39 14.62 40.84 -32.40
C SER A 39 15.73 39.82 -32.72
N SER A 40 15.37 38.55 -32.84
CA SER A 40 15.98 37.65 -33.84
C SER A 40 15.21 36.32 -33.84
N LYS A 41 14.74 35.94 -35.03
CA LYS A 41 14.21 34.61 -35.34
C LYS A 41 15.27 33.57 -34.97
N SER A 42 15.06 32.89 -33.84
CA SER A 42 15.84 31.70 -33.50
C SER A 42 15.22 30.50 -34.21
N HIS A 43 15.78 30.10 -35.35
CA HIS A 43 15.57 28.77 -35.91
C HIS A 43 16.01 27.71 -34.89
N LYS A 44 15.07 27.14 -34.15
CA LYS A 44 15.32 25.96 -33.32
C LYS A 44 15.50 24.77 -34.24
N THR A 45 16.75 24.45 -34.55
CA THR A 45 17.12 23.13 -35.03
C THR A 45 16.77 22.13 -33.93
N GLN A 46 15.74 21.33 -34.19
CA GLN A 46 15.26 20.27 -33.31
C GLN A 46 16.31 19.15 -33.30
N LYS A 47 17.39 19.33 -32.55
CA LYS A 47 18.34 18.26 -32.27
C LYS A 47 17.64 17.25 -31.37
N ASN A 48 17.26 16.12 -31.97
CA ASN A 48 16.92 14.87 -31.30
C ASN A 48 18.08 14.44 -30.39
N ARG A 49 18.16 15.02 -29.20
CA ARG A 49 19.00 14.50 -28.14
C ARG A 49 18.21 13.39 -27.47
N ARG A 50 18.60 12.15 -27.76
CA ARG A 50 18.32 11.01 -26.88
C ARG A 50 18.97 11.33 -25.54
N ASN A 51 18.22 12.01 -24.67
CA ASN A 51 18.69 12.37 -23.34
C ASN A 51 18.79 11.05 -22.55
N LYS A 52 20.00 10.56 -22.32
CA LYS A 52 20.25 9.66 -21.20
C LYS A 52 19.70 10.38 -19.97
N ALA A 53 18.69 9.80 -19.31
CA ALA A 53 17.98 10.44 -18.22
C ALA A 53 19.00 10.90 -17.16
N ARG A 54 19.24 12.20 -17.08
CA ARG A 54 20.12 12.78 -16.07
C ARG A 54 19.45 12.54 -14.71
N PRO A 55 20.21 12.13 -13.67
CA PRO A 55 19.63 12.01 -12.34
C PRO A 55 19.07 13.36 -11.90
N PRO A 56 17.87 13.38 -11.28
CA PRO A 56 17.19 14.62 -10.93
C PRO A 56 17.97 15.41 -9.87
N ASN A 57 17.99 16.73 -10.03
CA ASN A 57 18.63 17.67 -9.12
C ASN A 57 17.88 17.74 -7.77
N ARG A 58 18.54 18.19 -6.68
CA ARG A 58 17.94 18.39 -5.34
C ARG A 58 16.66 19.24 -5.39
N VAL A 59 16.67 20.31 -6.19
CA VAL A 59 15.50 21.20 -6.37
C VAL A 59 14.36 20.46 -7.07
N GLU A 60 14.65 19.69 -8.11
CA GLU A 60 13.66 18.91 -8.84
C GLU A 60 13.03 17.83 -7.95
N LYS A 61 13.84 17.15 -7.13
CA LYS A 61 13.36 16.19 -6.13
C LYS A 61 12.39 16.84 -5.12
N ARG A 62 12.70 18.05 -4.64
CA ARG A 62 11.82 18.80 -3.73
C ARG A 62 10.51 19.20 -4.41
N ARG A 63 10.58 19.72 -5.64
CA ARG A 63 9.38 20.09 -6.42
C ARG A 63 8.49 18.87 -6.68
N PHE A 64 9.08 17.73 -7.01
CA PHE A 64 8.35 16.48 -7.20
C PHE A 64 7.65 16.03 -5.91
N ALA A 65 8.38 15.99 -4.79
CA ALA A 65 7.79 15.61 -3.51
C ALA A 65 6.62 16.53 -3.12
N PHE A 66 6.77 17.84 -3.33
CA PHE A 66 5.72 18.82 -3.04
C PHE A 66 4.48 18.61 -3.92
N ALA A 67 4.66 18.44 -5.24
CA ALA A 67 3.56 18.14 -6.15
C ALA A 67 2.85 16.83 -5.77
N LYS A 68 3.61 15.80 -5.39
CA LYS A 68 3.08 14.52 -4.92
C LYS A 68 2.27 14.65 -3.63
N CYS A 69 2.73 15.48 -2.68
CA CYS A 69 1.97 15.81 -1.47
C CYS A 69 0.65 16.48 -1.82
N GLN A 70 0.64 17.45 -2.74
CA GLN A 70 -0.58 18.13 -3.17
C GLN A 70 -1.56 17.14 -3.83
N GLU A 71 -1.07 16.25 -4.71
CA GLU A 71 -1.89 15.20 -5.32
C GLU A 71 -2.48 14.25 -4.28
N LEU A 72 -1.68 13.80 -3.31
CA LEU A 72 -2.15 12.92 -2.24
C LEU A 72 -3.16 13.63 -1.33
N MET A 73 -2.94 14.91 -1.05
CA MET A 73 -3.85 15.71 -0.23
C MET A 73 -5.23 15.82 -0.90
N ASN A 74 -5.25 16.02 -2.22
CA ASN A 74 -6.49 16.12 -3.00
C ASN A 74 -7.19 14.76 -3.18
N ASN A 75 -6.44 13.69 -3.43
CA ASN A 75 -7.02 12.37 -3.75
C ASN A 75 -7.28 11.50 -2.51
N CYS A 76 -6.35 11.49 -1.55
CA CYS A 76 -6.37 10.59 -0.40
C CYS A 76 -5.61 11.16 0.83
N PRO A 77 -6.23 12.11 1.56
CA PRO A 77 -5.67 12.73 2.77
C PRO A 77 -5.10 11.72 3.77
N LYS A 78 -5.84 10.63 3.98
CA LYS A 78 -5.51 9.60 4.98
C LYS A 78 -4.17 8.93 4.70
N LYS A 79 -3.87 8.65 3.42
CA LYS A 79 -2.59 8.03 3.05
C LYS A 79 -1.41 8.94 3.33
N LEU A 80 -1.61 10.26 3.17
CA LEU A 80 -0.58 11.24 3.51
C LEU A 80 -0.38 11.31 5.03
N SER A 81 -1.46 11.36 5.82
CA SER A 81 -1.36 11.36 7.28
C SER A 81 -0.72 10.09 7.84
N ASP A 82 -1.08 8.92 7.30
CA ASP A 82 -0.55 7.63 7.74
C ASP A 82 0.95 7.52 7.40
N ALA A 83 1.36 8.00 6.23
CA ALA A 83 2.76 8.04 5.84
C ALA A 83 3.60 8.97 6.73
N VAL A 84 3.04 10.12 7.12
CA VAL A 84 3.69 11.05 8.06
C VAL A 84 3.77 10.43 9.46
N ALA A 85 2.70 9.78 9.93
CA ALA A 85 2.66 9.11 11.23
C ALA A 85 3.64 7.92 11.31
N ALA A 86 3.79 7.18 10.21
CA ALA A 86 4.76 6.08 10.09
C ALA A 86 6.19 6.56 9.78
N ASN A 87 6.40 7.87 9.61
CA ASN A 87 7.66 8.48 9.17
C ASN A 87 8.23 7.87 7.87
N ASP A 88 7.35 7.38 6.99
CA ASP A 88 7.69 6.78 5.71
C ASP A 88 7.45 7.77 4.56
N LEU A 89 8.49 8.51 4.22
CA LEU A 89 8.48 9.48 3.11
C LEU A 89 8.82 8.85 1.75
N SER A 90 8.91 7.51 1.66
CA SER A 90 9.28 6.81 0.42
C SER A 90 8.28 7.04 -0.72
N ILE A 91 7.02 7.33 -0.39
CA ILE A 91 5.94 7.63 -1.35
C ILE A 91 6.20 8.95 -2.10
N LEU A 92 6.92 9.88 -1.47
CA LEU A 92 7.28 11.18 -2.03
C LEU A 92 8.58 11.13 -2.83
N GLN A 93 9.30 10.00 -2.77
CA GLN A 93 10.58 9.88 -3.45
C GLN A 93 10.39 9.61 -4.94
N MET A 94 11.09 10.39 -5.75
CA MET A 94 11.13 10.22 -7.19
C MET A 94 11.95 8.96 -7.53
N ARG A 95 11.26 7.85 -7.84
CA ARG A 95 11.92 6.59 -8.24
C ARG A 95 12.33 6.67 -9.69
N LEU A 96 13.62 6.49 -9.95
CA LEU A 96 14.12 6.29 -11.31
C LEU A 96 13.69 4.89 -11.75
N GLN A 97 13.00 4.78 -12.89
CA GLN A 97 12.65 3.46 -13.41
C GLN A 97 13.93 2.65 -13.70
N PRO A 98 13.97 1.37 -13.31
CA PRO A 98 15.10 0.51 -13.65
C PRO A 98 15.19 0.36 -15.17
N GLU A 99 16.41 0.18 -15.66
CA GLU A 99 16.70 0.01 -17.07
C GLU A 99 15.95 -1.21 -17.63
N THR A 100 15.27 -1.04 -18.76
CA THR A 100 14.35 -2.03 -19.34
C THR A 100 15.00 -3.38 -19.63
N ALA A 101 16.30 -3.39 -19.96
CA ALA A 101 17.09 -4.61 -20.15
C ALA A 101 17.15 -5.47 -18.86
N LYS A 102 17.38 -4.84 -17.70
CA LYS A 102 17.46 -5.52 -16.40
C LYS A 102 16.11 -6.10 -15.98
N THR A 103 15.03 -5.38 -16.26
CA THR A 103 13.67 -5.85 -15.97
C THR A 103 13.31 -7.07 -16.82
N ARG A 104 13.74 -7.12 -18.08
CA ARG A 104 13.49 -8.26 -18.97
C ARG A 104 14.24 -9.52 -18.51
N GLU A 105 15.49 -9.38 -18.11
CA GLU A 105 16.29 -10.50 -17.56
C GLU A 105 15.67 -11.06 -16.28
N LEU A 106 15.23 -10.17 -15.36
CA LEU A 106 14.50 -10.56 -14.16
C LEU A 106 13.20 -11.31 -14.48
N TYR A 107 12.43 -10.81 -15.45
CA TYR A 107 11.19 -11.45 -15.85
C TYR A 107 11.43 -12.85 -16.42
N ILE A 108 12.45 -13.02 -17.27
CA ILE A 108 12.83 -14.31 -17.83
C ILE A 108 13.34 -15.25 -16.73
N GLY A 109 14.13 -14.76 -15.78
CA GLY A 109 14.66 -15.57 -14.67
C GLY A 109 13.58 -16.06 -13.69
N LEU A 110 12.55 -15.25 -13.45
CA LEU A 110 11.46 -15.59 -12.50
C LEU A 110 10.32 -16.36 -13.17
N TRP A 111 9.98 -16.02 -14.41
CA TRP A 111 8.76 -16.46 -15.08
C TRP A 111 8.99 -17.02 -16.48
N GLY A 112 10.21 -16.90 -17.01
CA GLY A 112 10.57 -17.38 -18.35
C GLY A 112 11.09 -18.81 -18.37
N THR A 113 11.20 -19.49 -17.23
CA THR A 113 11.47 -20.93 -17.21
C THR A 113 10.21 -21.65 -17.71
N PRO A 114 10.22 -22.28 -18.89
CA PRO A 114 9.10 -23.11 -19.29
C PRO A 114 8.94 -24.19 -18.22
N GLY A 115 7.73 -24.33 -17.70
CA GLY A 115 7.38 -25.43 -16.80
C GLY A 115 7.72 -26.78 -17.45
N PRO A 116 7.81 -27.86 -16.66
CA PRO A 116 8.09 -29.19 -17.19
C PRO A 116 7.16 -29.48 -18.39
N GLN A 117 7.75 -29.85 -19.53
CA GLN A 117 7.01 -30.05 -20.80
C GLN A 117 6.00 -31.19 -20.75
N GLN A 118 6.05 -32.01 -19.70
CA GLN A 118 5.06 -33.02 -19.41
C GLN A 118 4.72 -32.92 -17.92
N GLU A 119 3.45 -32.66 -17.64
CA GLU A 119 2.88 -33.07 -16.35
C GLU A 119 3.19 -34.56 -16.21
N PRO A 120 3.66 -35.02 -15.03
CA PRO A 120 3.75 -36.45 -14.78
C PRO A 120 2.37 -37.03 -15.08
N VAL A 121 2.32 -38.11 -15.87
CA VAL A 121 1.07 -38.82 -16.15
C VAL A 121 0.40 -39.06 -14.81
N CYS A 122 -0.67 -38.32 -14.53
CA CYS A 122 -1.51 -38.54 -13.38
C CYS A 122 -2.12 -39.92 -13.60
N HIS A 123 -1.50 -40.94 -13.04
CA HIS A 123 -2.17 -42.23 -12.87
C HIS A 123 -3.47 -41.90 -12.15
N ALA A 124 -4.59 -42.14 -12.82
CA ALA A 124 -5.91 -41.93 -12.25
C ALA A 124 -5.91 -42.61 -10.88
N THR A 125 -5.93 -41.76 -9.85
CA THR A 125 -5.99 -42.15 -8.46
C THR A 125 -7.05 -43.23 -8.36
N THR A 126 -6.65 -44.42 -7.91
CA THR A 126 -7.52 -45.55 -7.58
C THR A 126 -8.89 -45.05 -7.21
N GLU A 127 -9.91 -45.40 -8.00
CA GLU A 127 -11.30 -45.03 -7.76
C GLU A 127 -11.61 -45.28 -6.28
N ILE A 128 -11.67 -44.20 -5.49
CA ILE A 128 -12.04 -44.32 -4.09
C ILE A 128 -13.53 -44.60 -4.14
N PRO A 129 -13.98 -45.82 -3.79
CA PRO A 129 -15.39 -46.14 -3.88
C PRO A 129 -16.14 -45.17 -2.96
N ALA A 130 -17.15 -44.48 -3.51
CA ALA A 130 -17.92 -43.46 -2.80
C ALA A 130 -18.45 -43.95 -1.43
N GLY A 131 -18.67 -45.26 -1.27
CA GLY A 131 -19.03 -45.89 0.00
C GLY A 131 -17.98 -45.82 1.12
N LYS A 132 -16.72 -45.45 0.83
CA LYS A 132 -15.70 -45.14 1.87
C LYS A 132 -15.67 -43.67 2.26
N VAL A 133 -16.19 -42.78 1.42
CA VAL A 133 -16.16 -41.31 1.63
C VAL A 133 -17.49 -40.81 2.21
N LEU A 134 -18.59 -41.47 1.88
CA LEU A 134 -19.95 -41.10 2.25
C LEU A 134 -20.54 -42.05 3.30
N LEU A 135 -19.77 -42.44 4.31
CA LEU A 135 -20.33 -43.17 5.43
C LEU A 135 -21.26 -42.24 6.23
N PRO A 136 -22.51 -42.64 6.51
CA PRO A 136 -23.38 -41.88 7.40
C PRO A 136 -22.69 -41.72 8.75
N ILE A 137 -22.61 -40.48 9.24
CA ILE A 137 -22.04 -40.20 10.56
C ILE A 137 -22.92 -40.89 11.60
N THR A 138 -22.32 -41.84 12.35
CA THR A 138 -23.05 -42.56 13.40
C THR A 138 -23.18 -41.69 14.66
N LEU A 139 -24.26 -41.85 15.41
CA LEU A 139 -24.45 -41.13 16.69
C LEU A 139 -23.29 -41.38 17.66
N ARG A 140 -22.76 -42.61 17.67
CA ARG A 140 -21.59 -42.99 18.48
C ARG A 140 -20.35 -42.17 18.13
N GLU A 141 -20.09 -41.90 16.86
CA GLU A 141 -18.97 -41.04 16.45
C GLU A 141 -19.14 -39.58 16.90
N VAL A 142 -20.38 -39.10 16.96
CA VAL A 142 -20.69 -37.75 17.46
C VAL A 142 -20.47 -37.68 18.96
N GLU A 143 -20.93 -38.68 19.72
CA GLU A 143 -20.70 -38.80 21.16
C GLU A 143 -19.21 -38.91 21.49
N ASP A 144 -18.47 -39.78 20.79
CA ASP A 144 -17.03 -39.98 20.98
C ASP A 144 -16.22 -38.70 20.68
N LYS A 145 -16.63 -37.92 19.68
CA LYS A 145 -15.98 -36.64 19.35
C LYS A 145 -16.35 -35.54 20.33
N THR A 146 -17.61 -35.47 20.75
CA THR A 146 -18.09 -34.45 21.70
C THR A 146 -17.52 -34.69 23.09
N GLY A 147 -17.42 -35.95 23.53
CA GLY A 147 -16.84 -36.34 24.81
C GLY A 147 -15.34 -36.06 24.94
N ARG A 148 -14.61 -35.88 23.83
CA ARG A 148 -13.21 -35.44 23.83
C ARG A 148 -13.05 -33.96 24.16
N ILE A 149 -14.10 -33.16 24.03
CA ILE A 149 -14.05 -31.73 24.31
C ILE A 149 -14.26 -31.54 25.80
N ALA A 150 -13.28 -30.94 26.50
CA ALA A 150 -13.39 -30.72 27.93
C ALA A 150 -14.53 -29.74 28.26
N ILE A 151 -15.28 -30.02 29.35
CA ILE A 151 -16.39 -29.18 29.82
C ILE A 151 -15.91 -27.77 30.19
N SER A 152 -14.65 -27.64 30.60
CA SER A 152 -14.00 -26.37 30.96
C SER A 152 -13.33 -25.65 29.77
N SER A 153 -13.60 -26.06 28.53
CA SER A 153 -13.06 -25.40 27.35
C SER A 153 -13.67 -24.01 27.18
N ALA A 154 -12.88 -23.06 26.68
CA ALA A 154 -13.36 -21.72 26.37
C ALA A 154 -14.47 -21.77 25.30
N ALA A 155 -15.48 -20.91 25.44
CA ALA A 155 -16.58 -20.80 24.49
C ALA A 155 -16.07 -20.40 23.09
N GLY A 156 -16.74 -20.91 22.06
CA GLY A 156 -16.52 -20.48 20.68
C GLY A 156 -16.97 -19.05 20.44
N ILE A 157 -16.82 -18.58 19.19
CA ILE A 157 -17.27 -17.24 18.78
C ILE A 157 -18.80 -17.04 18.92
N ASP A 158 -19.54 -18.15 18.96
CA ASP A 158 -20.98 -18.24 19.21
C ASP A 158 -21.34 -18.14 20.71
N GLY A 159 -20.34 -18.15 21.60
CA GLY A 159 -20.55 -18.06 23.05
C GLY A 159 -21.12 -19.33 23.68
N ILE A 160 -21.23 -20.44 22.93
CA ILE A 160 -21.77 -21.70 23.42
C ILE A 160 -20.67 -22.47 24.17
N VAL A 161 -20.94 -22.82 25.42
CA VAL A 161 -20.11 -23.71 26.23
C VAL A 161 -20.60 -25.15 26.09
N THR A 162 -19.68 -26.10 26.18
CA THR A 162 -19.97 -27.53 26.04
C THR A 162 -20.99 -28.07 27.03
N SER A 163 -21.14 -27.45 28.21
CA SER A 163 -22.21 -27.77 29.17
C SER A 163 -23.62 -27.46 28.67
N GLY A 164 -23.77 -26.62 27.64
CA GLY A 164 -25.04 -26.28 27.00
C GLY A 164 -25.42 -27.16 25.81
N VAL A 165 -24.55 -28.11 25.42
CA VAL A 165 -24.79 -29.00 24.26
C VAL A 165 -25.42 -30.30 24.75
N THR A 166 -26.74 -30.43 24.59
CA THR A 166 -27.47 -31.69 24.83
C THR A 166 -27.68 -32.44 23.52
N ILE A 167 -27.08 -33.63 23.37
CA ILE A 167 -27.33 -34.53 22.25
C ILE A 167 -28.66 -35.25 22.53
N LEU A 168 -29.71 -34.88 21.81
CA LEU A 168 -31.00 -35.56 21.88
C LEU A 168 -30.94 -36.85 21.04
N SER A 169 -30.89 -38.00 21.69
CA SER A 169 -30.99 -39.30 21.03
C SER A 169 -32.43 -39.55 20.59
N PHE A 170 -32.73 -39.38 19.30
CA PHE A 170 -33.98 -39.83 18.71
C PHE A 170 -33.84 -41.30 18.28
N THR A 171 -34.47 -42.20 19.02
CA THR A 171 -34.66 -43.59 18.60
C THR A 171 -35.90 -43.64 17.71
N ILE A 172 -35.71 -43.88 16.41
CA ILE A 172 -36.81 -44.16 15.48
C ILE A 172 -37.15 -45.67 15.62
N PRO A 173 -38.42 -46.05 15.85
CA PRO A 173 -38.85 -47.44 16.00
C PRO A 173 -38.73 -48.26 14.71
#